data_AF-A0A1J3EX42-F1
#
_entry.id   AF-A0A1J3EX42-F1
#
_cell.length_a   1.000
_cell.length_b   1.000
_cell.length_c   1.000
_cell.angle_alpha   90.00
_cell.angle_beta   90.00
_cell.angle_gamma   90.00
#
_symmetry.space_group_name_H-M   'P 1'
#
loop_
_entity.id
_entity.type
_entity.pdbx_description
1 polymer ?
#
loop_
_entity_poly.entity_id
_entity_poly.type
_entity_poly.pdbx_seq_one_letter_code
_entity_poly.pdbx_strand_id
1 'polypeptide(L)'
;NFSVFYYEILNSPDRACNLAKTAFDAAIAELDTLGEESYKDSTLIMQLLRDNLTLWTSDMEDESANEIKEAAAPKPTEEQK
;
A
#
# COMPACT_ATOMS: atom_id res chain seq x y z
N ASN A 1 -6.48 10.33 3.90
CA ASN A 1 -7.08 10.97 2.71
C ASN A 1 -6.06 11.31 1.64
N PHE A 2 -5.01 12.08 1.91
CA PHE A 2 -4.03 12.44 0.86
C PHE A 2 -3.24 11.23 0.32
N SER A 3 -2.98 10.21 1.15
CA SER A 3 -2.38 8.94 0.71
C SER A 3 -3.27 8.20 -0.29
N VAL A 4 -4.58 8.10 -0.02
CA VAL A 4 -5.57 7.48 -0.93
C VAL A 4 -5.61 8.21 -2.27
N PHE A 5 -5.53 9.54 -2.28
CA PHE A 5 -5.45 10.32 -3.52
C PHE A 5 -4.22 9.96 -4.37
N TYR A 6 -3.04 9.80 -3.75
CA TYR A 6 -1.85 9.33 -4.47
C TYR A 6 -2.03 7.94 -5.05
N TYR A 7 -2.73 7.05 -4.34
CA TYR A 7 -2.98 5.68 -4.80
C TYR A 7 -4.01 5.64 -5.93
N GLU A 8 -5.23 6.10 -5.66
CA GLU A 8 -6.39 5.92 -6.55
C GLU A 8 -6.41 6.89 -7.73
N ILE A 9 -5.93 8.13 -7.55
CA ILE A 9 -6.08 9.19 -8.57
C ILE A 9 -4.80 9.42 -9.34
N LEU A 10 -3.65 9.45 -8.66
CA LEU A 10 -2.35 9.68 -9.30
C LEU A 10 -1.62 8.40 -9.69
N ASN A 11 -2.20 7.23 -9.42
CA ASN A 11 -1.61 5.92 -9.67
C ASN A 11 -0.13 5.84 -9.25
N SER A 12 0.17 6.44 -8.09
CA SER A 12 1.53 6.62 -7.56
C SER A 12 1.64 5.91 -6.21
N PRO A 13 1.65 4.56 -6.22
CA PRO A 13 1.38 3.78 -5.02
C PRO A 13 2.58 3.82 -4.04
N ASP A 14 3.82 3.97 -4.53
CA ASP A 14 5.00 4.23 -3.67
C ASP A 14 4.86 5.50 -2.82
N ARG A 15 4.34 6.58 -3.43
CA ARG A 15 4.13 7.85 -2.71
C ARG A 15 2.99 7.73 -1.70
N ALA A 16 1.92 7.01 -2.06
CA ALA A 16 0.82 6.74 -1.15
C ALA A 16 1.29 5.98 0.10
N CYS A 17 2.05 4.91 -0.10
CA CYS A 17 2.61 4.08 0.98
C CYS A 17 3.57 4.88 1.87
N ASN A 18 4.51 5.62 1.29
CA ASN A 18 5.45 6.44 2.06
C ASN A 18 4.72 7.52 2.89
N LEU A 19 3.72 8.16 2.32
CA LEU A 19 2.95 9.19 3.03
C LEU A 19 2.11 8.59 4.16
N ALA A 20 1.42 7.48 3.92
CA ALA A 20 0.65 6.79 4.94
C ALA A 20 1.53 6.26 6.08
N LYS A 21 2.71 5.70 5.75
CA LYS A 21 3.68 5.22 6.74
C LYS A 21 4.22 6.37 7.60
N THR A 22 4.64 7.47 6.98
CA THR A 22 5.14 8.65 7.72
C THR A 22 4.09 9.19 8.68
N ALA A 23 2.82 9.29 8.23
CA ALA A 23 1.72 9.75 9.07
C ALA A 23 1.44 8.78 10.23
N PHE A 24 1.51 7.47 9.99
CA PHE A 24 1.35 6.45 11.02
C PHE A 24 2.46 6.52 12.07
N ASP A 25 3.72 6.59 11.64
CA ASP A 25 4.88 6.65 12.55
C ASP A 25 4.87 7.91 13.40
N ALA A 26 4.50 9.06 12.82
CA ALA A 26 4.32 10.31 13.57
C ALA A 26 3.18 10.20 14.60
N ALA A 27 2.06 9.60 14.23
CA ALA A 27 0.94 9.40 15.14
C ALA A 27 1.32 8.48 16.32
N ILE A 28 2.11 7.42 16.09
CA ILE A 28 2.64 6.56 17.17
C ILE A 28 3.48 7.36 18.17
N ALA A 29 4.34 8.26 17.68
CA ALA A 29 5.24 9.05 18.54
C ALA A 29 4.49 10.02 19.47
N GLU A 30 3.32 10.51 19.05
CA GLU A 30 2.51 11.47 19.82
C GLU A 30 1.34 10.82 20.57
N LEU A 31 1.01 9.55 20.27
CA LEU A 31 -0.18 8.85 20.76
C LEU A 31 -0.30 8.85 22.30
N ASP A 32 0.83 8.66 22.99
CA ASP A 32 0.91 8.60 24.46
C ASP A 32 0.66 9.95 25.15
N THR A 33 0.67 11.05 24.39
CA THR A 33 0.47 12.41 24.90
C THR A 33 -0.97 12.90 24.75
N LEU A 34 -1.83 12.13 24.09
CA LEU A 34 -3.20 12.51 23.78
C LEU A 34 -4.15 12.24 24.96
N GLY A 35 -5.22 13.05 25.04
CA GLY A 35 -6.34 12.81 25.96
C GLY A 35 -7.22 11.64 25.52
N GLU A 36 -8.03 11.09 26.44
CA GLU A 36 -8.80 9.85 26.25
C GLU A 36 -9.74 9.87 25.02
N GLU A 37 -10.41 11.00 24.77
CA GLU A 37 -11.30 11.17 23.60
C GLU A 37 -10.49 11.17 22.29
N SER A 38 -9.42 11.97 22.23
CA SER A 38 -8.53 12.05 21.08
C SER A 38 -7.76 10.74 20.82
N TYR A 39 -7.49 9.95 21.86
CA TYR A 39 -6.83 8.65 21.75
C TYR A 39 -7.70 7.65 20.97
N LYS A 40 -9.01 7.61 21.25
CA LYS A 40 -9.95 6.73 20.52
C LYS A 40 -10.05 7.10 19.04
N ASP A 41 -10.18 8.39 18.74
CA ASP A 41 -10.27 8.84 17.36
C ASP A 41 -8.94 8.64 16.60
N SER A 42 -7.82 8.96 17.25
CA SER A 42 -6.49 8.81 16.64
C SER A 42 -6.17 7.34 16.37
N THR A 43 -6.48 6.43 17.30
CA THR A 43 -6.28 4.99 17.08
C THR A 43 -7.16 4.46 15.94
N LEU A 44 -8.38 4.97 15.75
CA LEU A 44 -9.24 4.61 14.62
C LEU A 44 -8.64 5.04 13.28
N ILE A 45 -8.12 6.27 13.19
CA ILE A 45 -7.47 6.76 11.97
C ILE A 45 -6.17 6.01 11.68
N MET A 46 -5.37 5.71 12.70
CA MET A 46 -4.16 4.90 12.56
C MET A 46 -4.46 3.48 12.09
N GLN A 47 -5.55 2.89 12.59
CA GLN A 47 -6.04 1.59 12.15
C GLN A 47 -6.37 1.61 10.65
N LEU A 48 -7.07 2.64 10.19
CA LEU A 48 -7.38 2.82 8.76
C LEU A 48 -6.12 3.00 7.90
N LEU A 49 -5.10 3.72 8.39
CA LEU A 49 -3.81 3.82 7.70
C LEU A 49 -3.10 2.47 7.60
N ARG A 50 -3.12 1.65 8.65
CA ARG A 50 -2.54 0.31 8.66
C ARG A 50 -3.24 -0.62 7.66
N ASP A 51 -4.58 -0.57 7.62
CA ASP A 51 -5.37 -1.41 6.73
C ASP A 51 -5.14 -1.02 5.27
N ASN A 52 -5.07 0.28 4.97
CA ASN A 52 -4.70 0.77 3.64
C ASN A 52 -3.30 0.31 3.22
N LEU A 53 -2.30 0.41 4.10
CA LEU A 53 -0.93 -0.05 3.81
C LEU A 53 -0.87 -1.55 3.52
N THR A 54 -1.60 -2.35 4.29
CA THR A 54 -1.68 -3.80 4.07
C THR A 54 -2.30 -4.11 2.72
N LEU A 55 -3.42 -3.45 2.39
CA LEU A 55 -4.10 -3.65 1.12
C LEU A 55 -3.19 -3.31 -0.07
N TRP A 56 -2.53 -2.15 -0.04
CA TRP A 56 -1.66 -1.70 -1.13
C TRP A 56 -0.40 -2.54 -1.29
N THR A 57 0.16 -3.04 -0.19
CA THR A 57 1.34 -3.91 -0.26
C THR A 57 0.99 -5.27 -0.85
N SER A 58 -0.18 -5.83 -0.51
CA SER A 58 -0.66 -7.07 -1.15
C SER A 58 -0.98 -6.89 -2.64
N ASP A 59 -1.58 -5.76 -3.03
CA ASP A 59 -1.89 -5.44 -4.44
C ASP A 59 -0.61 -5.34 -5.29
N MET A 60 0.44 -4.73 -4.75
CA MET A 60 1.77 -4.65 -5.39
C MET A 60 2.46 -6.02 -5.50
N GLU A 61 2.33 -6.88 -4.49
CA GLU A 61 2.87 -8.24 -4.50
C GLU A 61 2.16 -9.11 -5.55
N ASP A 62 0.85 -8.96 -5.71
CA ASP A 62 0.07 -9.67 -6.72
C ASP A 62 0.41 -9.20 -8.16
N GLU A 63 0.55 -7.89 -8.40
CA GLU A 63 0.97 -7.35 -9.70
C GLU A 63 2.37 -7.82 -10.11
N SER A 64 3.33 -7.79 -9.18
CA SER A 64 4.70 -8.26 -9.43
C SER A 64 4.80 -9.78 -9.60
N ALA A 65 3.90 -10.56 -9.00
CA ALA A 65 3.77 -12.00 -9.27
C ALA A 65 3.14 -12.31 -10.64
N ASN A 66 2.34 -11.39 -11.19
CA ASN A 66 1.65 -11.56 -12.47
C ASN A 66 2.56 -11.26 -13.67
N GLU A 67 3.45 -10.26 -13.57
CA GLU A 67 4.46 -9.96 -14.61
C GLU A 67 5.43 -11.13 -14.87
N ILE A 68 5.74 -11.93 -13.86
CA ILE A 68 6.66 -13.08 -13.98
C ILE A 68 6.01 -14.23 -14.79
N LYS A 69 4.68 -14.34 -14.83
CA LYS A 69 3.98 -15.40 -15.57
C LYS A 69 3.84 -15.10 -17.06
N GLU A 70 3.75 -13.83 -17.46
CA GLU A 70 3.54 -13.46 -18.87
C GLU A 70 4.83 -13.56 -19.72
N ALA A 71 6.00 -13.42 -19.10
CA ALA A 71 7.30 -13.59 -19.77
C ALA A 71 7.69 -15.06 -20.03
N ALA A 72 6.94 -16.03 -19.50
CA ALA A 72 7.21 -17.47 -19.63
C ALA A 72 6.36 -18.19 -20.69
N ALA A 73 5.76 -17.46 -21.64
CA ALA A 73 5.10 -18.08 -22.78
C ALA A 73 6.14 -18.79 -23.68
N PRO A 74 6.08 -20.13 -23.85
CA PRO A 74 7.01 -20.83 -24.72
C PRO A 74 6.73 -20.41 -26.16
N LYS A 75 7.73 -19.82 -26.82
CA LYS A 75 7.69 -19.59 -28.27
C LYS A 75 7.40 -20.92 -28.96
N PRO A 76 6.45 -21.00 -29.91
CA PRO A 76 6.24 -22.23 -30.67
C PRO A 76 7.51 -22.47 -31.48
N THR A 77 8.25 -23.52 -31.14
CA THR A 77 9.34 -24.03 -31.97
C THR A 77 8.73 -24.52 -33.27
N GLU A 78 8.91 -23.76 -34.34
CA GLU A 78 8.81 -24.24 -35.71
C GLU A 78 9.89 -25.31 -35.92
N GLU A 79 9.54 -26.58 -35.72
CA GLU A 79 10.31 -27.70 -36.25
C GLU A 79 10.04 -27.80 -37.74
N GLN A 80 10.96 -27.23 -38.53
CA GLN A 80 11.14 -27.56 -39.93
C GLN A 80 11.75 -28.96 -40.04
N LYS A 81 10.95 -29.96 -40.44
CA LYS A 81 11.37 -30.97 -41.43
C LYS A 81 10.20 -31.73 -42.03
#